data_AF-A0A1V5B1P7-F1
#
_entry.id   AF-A0A1V5B1P7-F1
#
_cell.length_a   1.000
_cell.length_b   1.000
_cell.length_c   1.000
_cell.angle_alpha   90.00
_cell.angle_beta   90.00
_cell.angle_gamma   90.00
#
_symmetry.space_group_name_H-M   'P 1'
#
loop_
_entity.id
_entity.type
_entity.pdbx_description
1 polymer ?
#
loop_
_entity_poly.entity_id
_entity_poly.type
_entity_poly.pdbx_seq_one_letter_code
_entity_poly.pdbx_strand_id
1 'polypeptide(L)'
;MSELKELVITEEEYRQHLKQRLRLTDPCIAEEVERIGFPFLFASGSELLRSYILNETEFSASVPERLKVPDRGYAWYLFSQAVREIHVESDQIVVKYELLDDYRPPFRRFYL
;
A
#
# COMPACT_ATOMS: atom_id res chain seq x y z
N MET A 1 -0.35 23.48 6.92
CA MET A 1 -0.46 22.38 7.91
C MET A 1 -1.17 21.26 7.20
N SER A 2 -0.53 20.09 7.10
CA SER A 2 -1.13 18.97 6.40
C SER A 2 -2.16 18.30 7.31
N GLU A 3 -3.26 17.84 6.72
CA GLU A 3 -4.38 17.24 7.44
C GLU A 3 -4.12 15.75 7.63
N LEU A 4 -4.43 15.23 8.82
CA LEU A 4 -4.36 13.79 9.09
C LEU A 4 -5.47 13.09 8.31
N LYS A 5 -5.08 12.20 7.41
CA LYS A 5 -5.98 11.36 6.62
C LYS A 5 -6.04 9.95 7.19
N GLU A 6 -7.18 9.31 7.00
CA GLU A 6 -7.42 7.93 7.39
C GLU A 6 -7.87 7.13 6.17
N LEU A 7 -7.16 6.03 5.90
CA LEU A 7 -7.57 5.02 4.94
C LEU A 7 -7.98 3.77 5.72
N VAL A 8 -9.22 3.34 5.50
CA VAL A 8 -9.73 2.06 6.02
C VAL A 8 -9.86 1.11 4.85
N ILE A 9 -9.21 -0.05 4.96
CA ILE A 9 -9.27 -1.11 3.96
C ILE A 9 -9.96 -2.29 4.61
N THR A 10 -11.12 -2.67 4.08
CA THR A 10 -11.78 -3.89 4.51
C THR A 10 -11.30 -5.09 3.70
N GLU A 11 -11.38 -6.27 4.31
CA GLU A 11 -11.04 -7.54 3.67
C GLU A 11 -11.86 -7.77 2.40
N GLU A 12 -13.15 -7.46 2.43
CA GLU A 12 -14.03 -7.63 1.28
C GLU A 12 -13.65 -6.71 0.12
N GLU A 13 -13.39 -5.43 0.37
CA GLU A 13 -12.97 -4.48 -0.68
C GLU A 13 -11.67 -4.90 -1.35
N TYR A 14 -10.68 -5.30 -0.54
CA TYR A 14 -9.41 -5.77 -1.07
C TYR A 14 -9.57 -7.06 -1.88
N ARG A 15 -10.40 -8.01 -1.43
CA ARG A 15 -10.72 -9.24 -2.18
C ARG A 15 -11.38 -8.93 -3.52
N GLN A 16 -12.35 -8.02 -3.55
CA GLN A 16 -12.99 -7.60 -4.79
C GLN A 16 -11.99 -6.93 -5.74
N HIS A 17 -11.09 -6.08 -5.23
CA HIS A 17 -10.02 -5.50 -6.01
C HIS A 17 -9.11 -6.56 -6.64
N LEU A 18 -8.69 -7.56 -5.85
CA LEU A 18 -7.85 -8.65 -6.34
C LEU A 18 -8.56 -9.45 -7.44
N LYS A 19 -9.85 -9.77 -7.27
CA LYS A 19 -10.65 -10.46 -8.30
C LYS A 19 -10.68 -9.71 -9.62
N GLN A 20 -10.92 -8.40 -9.56
CA GLN A 20 -10.97 -7.55 -10.75
C GLN A 20 -9.59 -7.39 -11.42
N ARG A 21 -8.55 -7.17 -10.62
CA ARG A 21 -7.20 -6.88 -11.12
C ARG A 21 -6.47 -8.12 -11.62
N LEU A 22 -6.58 -9.23 -10.89
CA LEU A 22 -5.91 -10.48 -11.26
C LEU A 22 -6.64 -11.20 -12.40
N ARG A 23 -7.89 -10.79 -12.75
CA ARG A 23 -8.73 -11.42 -13.78
C ARG A 23 -8.57 -12.94 -13.76
N LEU A 24 -8.65 -13.52 -12.57
CA LEU A 24 -8.07 -14.83 -12.23
C LEU A 24 -8.40 -15.87 -13.31
N THR A 25 -7.45 -16.07 -14.22
CA THR A 25 -7.52 -17.13 -15.23
C THR A 25 -7.30 -18.49 -14.57
N ASP A 26 -6.72 -18.50 -13.37
CA ASP A 26 -6.51 -19.68 -12.53
C ASP A 26 -7.24 -19.54 -11.18
N PRO A 27 -8.33 -20.30 -10.96
CA PRO A 27 -9.10 -20.27 -9.72
C PRO A 27 -8.32 -20.77 -8.50
N CYS A 28 -7.23 -21.52 -8.66
CA CYS A 28 -6.44 -22.04 -7.54
C CYS A 28 -5.63 -20.94 -6.84
N ILE A 29 -4.99 -20.06 -7.63
CA ILE A 29 -4.22 -18.92 -7.11
C ILE A 29 -5.15 -17.88 -6.45
N ALA A 30 -6.37 -17.74 -6.97
CA ALA A 30 -7.41 -16.92 -6.36
C ALA A 30 -7.70 -17.35 -4.92
N GLU A 31 -7.99 -18.64 -4.74
CA GLU A 31 -8.36 -19.21 -3.46
C GLU A 31 -7.22 -19.18 -2.45
N GLU A 32 -5.96 -19.37 -2.89
CA GLU A 32 -4.81 -19.30 -1.98
C GLU A 32 -4.61 -17.89 -1.43
N VAL A 33 -4.74 -16.85 -2.26
CA VAL A 33 -4.64 -15.45 -1.79
C VAL A 33 -5.83 -15.08 -0.91
N GLU A 34 -7.03 -15.62 -1.18
CA GLU A 34 -8.23 -15.43 -0.34
C GLU A 34 -8.12 -16.06 1.06
N ARG A 35 -7.25 -17.04 1.26
CA ARG A 35 -7.06 -17.71 2.56
C ARG A 35 -6.05 -17.02 3.46
N ILE A 36 -5.32 -16.03 2.96
CA ILE A 36 -4.28 -15.34 3.70
C ILE A 36 -4.87 -14.09 4.36
N GLY A 37 -4.90 -14.07 5.70
CA GLY A 37 -5.41 -12.94 6.45
C GLY A 37 -4.55 -11.67 6.34
N PHE A 38 -5.18 -10.52 6.55
CA PHE A 38 -4.56 -9.20 6.55
C PHE A 38 -3.30 -9.04 7.40
N PRO A 39 -3.24 -9.57 8.65
CA PRO A 39 -2.02 -9.50 9.44
C PRO A 39 -0.82 -10.13 8.76
N PHE A 40 -1.02 -11.28 8.10
CA PHE A 40 0.05 -11.96 7.39
C PHE A 40 0.43 -11.23 6.10
N LEU A 41 -0.55 -10.80 5.29
CA LEU A 41 -0.29 -10.04 4.05
C LEU A 41 0.50 -8.76 4.34
N PHE A 42 0.16 -8.06 5.42
CA PHE A 42 0.87 -6.87 5.85
C PHE A 42 2.29 -7.19 6.32
N ALA A 43 2.45 -8.15 7.25
CA ALA A 43 3.74 -8.50 7.84
C ALA A 43 4.73 -9.09 6.81
N SER A 44 4.24 -9.89 5.86
CA SER A 44 5.04 -10.45 4.76
C SER A 44 5.52 -9.40 3.75
N GLY A 45 4.94 -8.19 3.78
CA GLY A 45 5.28 -7.14 2.83
C GLY A 45 4.72 -7.36 1.44
N SER A 46 3.54 -7.98 1.33
CA SER A 46 2.85 -8.25 0.07
C SER A 46 2.85 -7.04 -0.87
N GLU A 47 3.43 -7.21 -2.05
CA GLU A 47 3.51 -6.14 -3.05
C GLU A 47 2.12 -5.74 -3.57
N LEU A 48 1.19 -6.71 -3.64
CA LEU A 48 -0.19 -6.47 -4.03
C LEU A 48 -0.90 -5.56 -3.03
N LEU A 49 -0.76 -5.85 -1.73
CA LEU A 49 -1.37 -5.05 -0.67
C LEU A 49 -0.74 -3.65 -0.61
N ARG A 50 0.58 -3.55 -0.70
CA ARG A 50 1.27 -2.24 -0.75
C ARG A 50 0.84 -1.40 -1.95
N SER A 51 0.73 -2.03 -3.11
CA SER A 51 0.27 -1.36 -4.32
C SER A 51 -1.18 -0.90 -4.17
N TYR A 52 -2.04 -1.71 -3.57
CA TYR A 52 -3.42 -1.34 -3.29
C TYR A 52 -3.49 -0.12 -2.37
N ILE A 53 -2.82 -0.15 -1.22
CA ILE A 53 -2.73 0.99 -0.29
C ILE A 53 -2.28 2.25 -1.03
N LEU A 54 -1.20 2.19 -1.81
CA LEU A 54 -0.70 3.35 -2.55
C LEU A 54 -1.69 3.91 -3.58
N ASN A 55 -2.51 3.07 -4.20
CA ASN A 55 -3.52 3.50 -5.17
C ASN A 55 -4.75 4.12 -4.50
N GLU A 56 -5.14 3.62 -3.33
CA GLU A 56 -6.29 4.16 -2.57
C GLU A 56 -5.94 5.45 -1.80
N THR A 57 -4.65 5.75 -1.65
CA THR A 57 -4.20 7.03 -1.08
C THR A 57 -4.05 8.11 -2.13
N GLU A 58 -4.23 9.36 -1.73
CA GLU A 58 -3.87 10.52 -2.58
C GLU A 58 -2.34 10.72 -2.73
N PHE A 59 -1.54 9.84 -2.12
CA PHE A 59 -0.09 9.97 -2.06
C PHE A 59 0.52 10.15 -3.44
N SER A 60 0.24 9.23 -4.37
CA SER A 60 0.81 9.22 -5.72
C SER A 60 0.54 10.52 -6.51
N ALA A 61 -0.60 11.17 -6.27
CA ALA A 61 -0.94 12.45 -6.88
C ALA A 61 -0.21 13.63 -6.22
N SER A 62 0.07 13.53 -4.92
CA SER A 62 0.71 14.58 -4.11
C SER A 62 2.24 14.60 -4.19
N VAL A 63 2.88 13.47 -4.54
CA VAL A 63 4.34 13.38 -4.60
C VAL A 63 4.90 14.31 -5.69
N PRO A 64 5.93 15.14 -5.40
CA PRO A 64 6.60 15.95 -6.41
C PRO A 64 7.12 15.13 -7.60
N GLU A 65 6.98 15.64 -8.82
CA GLU A 65 7.34 14.91 -10.06
C GLU A 65 8.79 14.39 -10.04
N ARG A 66 9.72 15.15 -9.47
CA ARG A 66 11.14 14.77 -9.32
C ARG A 66 11.38 13.50 -8.48
N LEU A 67 10.40 13.13 -7.65
CA LEU A 67 10.43 11.96 -6.77
C LEU A 67 9.54 10.82 -7.30
N LYS A 68 8.79 11.03 -8.38
CA LYS A 68 8.01 9.96 -9.01
C LYS A 68 8.96 9.02 -9.76
N VAL A 69 9.21 7.87 -9.18
CA VAL A 69 9.99 6.78 -9.79
C VAL A 69 9.03 5.62 -10.03
N PRO A 70 9.13 4.90 -11.18
CA PRO A 70 8.27 3.74 -11.45
C PRO A 70 8.50 2.55 -10.50
N ASP A 71 9.52 2.62 -9.63
CA ASP A 71 9.83 1.58 -8.64
C ASP A 71 8.86 1.62 -7.46
N ARG A 72 8.14 0.52 -7.24
CA ARG A 72 7.12 0.41 -6.19
C ARG A 72 7.71 0.36 -4.79
N GLY A 73 8.92 -0.18 -4.63
CA GLY A 73 9.62 -0.16 -3.35
C GLY A 73 9.99 1.25 -2.93
N TYR A 74 10.44 2.05 -3.90
CA TYR A 74 10.74 3.47 -3.74
C TYR A 74 9.49 4.26 -3.35
N ALA A 75 8.37 4.10 -4.07
CA ALA A 75 7.10 4.76 -3.75
C ALA A 75 6.61 4.39 -2.34
N TRP A 76 6.68 3.10 -1.97
CA TRP A 76 6.33 2.63 -0.63
C TRP A 76 7.21 3.24 0.46
N TYR A 77 8.51 3.36 0.20
CA TYR A 77 9.45 4.00 1.13
C TYR A 77 9.17 5.49 1.33
N LEU A 78 8.78 6.20 0.27
CA LEU A 78 8.38 7.60 0.42
C LEU A 78 7.06 7.71 1.20
N PHE A 79 6.06 6.87 0.88
CA PHE A 79 4.78 6.86 1.58
C PHE A 79 4.93 6.55 3.07
N SER A 80 5.83 5.63 3.46
CA SER A 80 6.04 5.29 4.87
C SER A 80 6.50 6.47 5.73
N GLN A 81 7.07 7.53 5.13
CA GLN A 81 7.43 8.77 5.84
C GLN A 81 6.19 9.62 6.17
N ALA A 82 5.11 9.51 5.39
CA ALA A 82 3.82 10.16 5.65
C ALA A 82 2.97 9.40 6.66
N VAL A 83 3.20 8.10 6.85
CA VAL A 83 2.42 7.26 7.77
C VAL A 83 2.68 7.66 9.23
N ARG A 84 1.60 7.82 10.00
CA ARG A 84 1.63 8.09 11.44
C ARG A 84 1.27 6.87 12.27
N GLU A 85 0.30 6.09 11.79
CA GLU A 85 -0.24 4.95 12.52
C GLU A 85 -0.76 3.89 11.55
N ILE A 86 -0.55 2.62 11.89
CA ILE A 86 -1.17 1.49 11.19
C ILE A 86 -1.77 0.56 12.23
N HIS A 87 -3.06 0.28 12.10
CA HIS A 87 -3.74 -0.80 12.82
C HIS A 87 -4.07 -1.91 11.84
N VAL A 88 -3.75 -3.14 12.24
CA VAL A 88 -4.01 -4.32 11.41
C VAL A 88 -4.80 -5.32 12.25
N GLU A 89 -6.03 -5.55 11.83
CA GLU A 89 -6.94 -6.55 12.39
C GLU A 89 -7.14 -7.67 11.38
N SER A 90 -7.94 -8.68 11.74
CA SER A 90 -8.21 -9.81 10.85
C SER A 90 -8.99 -9.42 9.60
N ASP A 91 -9.91 -8.47 9.73
CA ASP A 91 -10.93 -8.07 8.76
C ASP A 91 -10.70 -6.68 8.18
N GLN A 92 -9.80 -5.88 8.77
CA GLN A 92 -9.48 -4.54 8.29
C GLN A 92 -8.04 -4.11 8.55
N ILE A 93 -7.56 -3.18 7.72
CA ILE A 93 -6.32 -2.41 7.92
C ILE A 93 -6.69 -0.93 7.94
N VAL A 94 -6.26 -0.23 8.97
CA VAL A 94 -6.42 1.23 9.08
C VAL A 94 -5.04 1.88 8.98
N VAL A 95 -4.86 2.78 8.01
CA VAL A 95 -3.63 3.55 7.82
C VAL A 95 -3.94 5.02 8.02
N LYS A 96 -3.35 5.63 9.05
CA LYS A 96 -3.39 7.08 9.24
C LYS A 96 -2.11 7.71 8.73
N TYR A 97 -2.24 8.73 7.88
CA TYR A 97 -1.10 9.36 7.22
C TYR A 97 -1.32 10.85 7.02
N GLU A 98 -0.22 11.60 6.93
CA GLU A 98 -0.19 13.04 6.72
C GLU A 98 0.77 13.33 5.56
N LEU A 99 0.26 13.93 4.49
CA LEU A 99 1.08 14.22 3.31
C LEU A 99 2.12 15.30 3.64
N LEU A 100 3.34 15.11 3.19
CA LEU A 100 4.45 16.02 3.45
C LEU A 100 4.78 16.86 2.22
N ASP A 101 5.28 18.08 2.44
CA ASP A 101 5.75 18.97 1.38
C ASP A 101 7.06 18.48 0.73
N ASP A 102 7.85 17.69 1.46
CA ASP A 102 9.08 17.08 0.95
C ASP A 102 9.31 15.70 1.58
N TYR A 103 9.93 14.82 0.80
CA TYR A 103 10.24 13.45 1.21
C TYR A 103 11.72 13.17 0.99
N ARG A 104 12.32 12.39 1.89
CA ARG A 104 13.72 12.02 1.77
C ARG A 104 13.84 10.82 0.86
N PRO A 105 14.73 10.82 -0.16
CA PRO A 105 14.99 9.63 -0.94
C PRO A 105 15.65 8.54 -0.07
N PRO A 106 15.49 7.25 -0.42
CA PRO A 106 16.21 6.16 0.23
C PRO A 106 17.72 6.34 0.04
N PHE A 107 18.50 5.82 0.98
CA PHE A 107 19.96 5.85 0.88
C PHE A 107 20.41 5.26 -0.47
N ARG A 108 21.42 5.88 -1.11
CA ARG A 108 21.93 5.60 -2.48
C ARG A 108 22.29 4.13 -2.81
N ARG A 109 22.12 3.16 -1.91
CA ARG A 109 22.59 1.77 -2.03
C ARG A 109 21.51 0.70 -2.26
N PHE A 110 20.24 1.06 -2.48
CA PHE A 110 19.20 0.06 -2.77
C PHE A 110 19.04 -0.28 -4.27
N TYR A 111 19.94 0.19 -5.13
CA TYR A 111 20.08 -0.32 -6.51
C TYR A 111 21.34 -1.20 -6.59
N LEU A 112 21.17 -2.49 -6.32
CA LEU A 112 22.09 -3.56 -6.71
C LEU A 112 21.27 -4.67 -7.37
#